data_AF-A0A2B4R9C7-F1
#
_entry.id   AF-A0A2B4R9C7-F1
#
_cell.length_a   1.000
_cell.length_b   1.000
_cell.length_c   1.000
_cell.angle_alpha   90.00
_cell.angle_beta   90.00
_cell.angle_gamma   90.00
#
_symmetry.space_group_name_H-M   'P 1'
#
loop_
_entity.id
_entity.type
_entity.pdbx_description
1 polymer ?
#
loop_
_entity_poly.entity_id
_entity_poly.type
_entity_poly.pdbx_seq_one_letter_code
_entity_poly.pdbx_strand_id
1 'polypeptide(L)'
;MLCSSLLFTDQLRMQTLPSDRDRSFNLGGEALRRVRIQTERNSVPEQFKHPPVIKNTLEKLSKLAAKLLPEKKPTFDEREIEDGFELEEVKKLKGNGLLYCGEPLRTGSITTTKHFSFTHLTVQEFLAARWFVKEKRIPVKKGSEMVFQFMAGILSSERNEELMEKLMNSLDMRRLLQMRCLSEYQDKQFAKTFIRNHPQEFSDSNGVMCLYDLSDADCIAPSFVLDFIGELTKEEAKEAQ
;
A
#
# COMPACT_ATOMS: atom_id res chain seq x y z
N MET A 1 21.36 -22.12 16.33
CA MET A 1 22.24 -21.07 16.89
C MET A 1 21.39 -19.81 16.92
N LEU A 2 20.87 -19.49 18.11
CA LEU A 2 19.99 -18.35 18.38
C LEU A 2 20.87 -17.13 18.63
N CYS A 3 20.49 -15.96 18.09
CA CYS A 3 21.02 -14.68 18.55
C CYS A 3 19.86 -13.72 18.83
N SER A 4 19.75 -13.40 20.12
CA SER A 4 18.84 -12.42 20.71
C SER A 4 19.45 -11.03 20.60
N SER A 5 18.62 -10.00 20.45
CA SER A 5 18.71 -8.78 21.26
C SER A 5 17.50 -7.86 21.01
N LEU A 6 16.65 -7.82 22.03
CA LEU A 6 15.69 -6.77 22.34
C LEU A 6 16.37 -5.40 22.45
N LEU A 7 15.61 -4.32 22.19
CA LEU A 7 15.32 -3.22 23.12
C LEU A 7 14.74 -2.02 22.35
N PHE A 8 13.46 -1.72 22.54
CA PHE A 8 12.95 -0.36 22.73
C PHE A 8 11.50 -0.43 23.24
N THR A 9 11.39 -0.70 24.55
CA THR A 9 10.19 -0.44 25.34
C THR A 9 10.64 0.30 26.58
N ASP A 10 10.24 1.57 26.71
CA ASP A 10 9.64 2.14 27.92
C ASP A 10 9.65 3.67 27.86
N GLN A 11 8.45 4.25 27.78
CA GLN A 11 8.00 5.21 28.78
C GLN A 11 6.55 5.59 28.50
N LEU A 12 5.61 5.00 29.22
CA LEU A 12 4.55 5.75 29.87
C LEU A 12 3.98 4.94 31.03
N ARG A 13 4.46 5.37 32.20
CA ARG A 13 4.10 5.02 33.58
C ARG A 13 2.62 4.65 33.73
N MET A 14 2.38 3.45 34.24
CA MET A 14 1.12 3.11 34.93
C MET A 14 0.97 3.99 36.18
N GLN A 15 -0.17 4.67 36.28
CA GLN A 15 -0.78 5.00 37.57
C GLN A 15 -2.01 4.11 37.72
N THR A 16 -2.05 3.36 38.81
CA THR A 16 -3.16 2.52 39.23
C THR A 16 -4.25 3.32 39.95
N LEU A 17 -5.48 2.78 39.89
CA LEU A 17 -6.66 2.90 40.78
C LEU A 17 -7.94 3.42 40.08
N PRO A 18 -9.16 3.01 40.50
CA PRO A 18 -9.61 1.75 41.08
C PRO A 18 -10.71 1.04 40.23
N SER A 19 -11.06 -0.17 40.63
CA SER A 19 -12.19 -0.96 40.13
C SER A 19 -13.51 -0.21 40.31
N ASP A 20 -14.27 -0.02 39.22
CA ASP A 20 -15.74 0.07 39.30
C ASP A 20 -16.37 -0.47 38.02
N ARG A 21 -17.29 -1.41 38.21
CA ARG A 21 -18.15 -2.00 37.18
C ARG A 21 -19.20 -0.96 36.76
N ASP A 22 -19.63 -1.07 35.51
CA ASP A 22 -20.73 -0.34 34.86
C ASP A 22 -20.43 1.05 34.30
N ARG A 23 -19.85 1.08 33.08
CA ARG A 23 -20.24 2.06 32.05
C ARG A 23 -19.82 1.63 30.64
N SER A 24 -20.82 1.16 29.90
CA SER A 24 -21.01 1.18 28.44
C SER A 24 -19.84 1.69 27.57
N PHE A 25 -19.36 0.78 26.72
CA PHE A 25 -18.51 0.96 25.54
C PHE A 25 -18.94 2.14 24.65
N ASN A 26 -18.15 3.21 24.60
CA ASN A 26 -18.17 4.17 23.49
C ASN A 26 -16.87 5.00 23.34
N LEU A 27 -15.73 4.50 23.83
CA LEU A 27 -14.46 5.24 23.85
C LEU A 27 -13.54 4.95 22.66
N GLY A 28 -13.78 3.86 21.90
CA GLY A 28 -12.92 3.47 20.77
C GLY A 28 -13.09 4.34 19.52
N GLY A 29 -14.31 4.78 19.21
CA GLY A 29 -14.61 5.54 18.00
C GLY A 29 -14.12 6.99 18.03
N GLU A 30 -14.12 7.64 19.19
CA GLU A 30 -13.58 8.99 19.33
C GLU A 30 -12.06 9.01 19.38
N ALA A 31 -11.42 8.02 19.99
CA ALA A 31 -9.96 7.91 20.03
C ALA A 31 -9.38 7.73 18.61
N LEU A 32 -9.99 6.85 17.80
CA LEU A 32 -9.63 6.66 16.38
C LEU A 32 -9.87 7.92 15.54
N ARG A 33 -10.97 8.65 15.76
CA ARG A 33 -11.20 9.95 15.11
C ARG A 33 -10.15 11.00 15.52
N ARG A 34 -9.77 11.06 16.80
CA ARG A 34 -8.75 12.02 17.28
C ARG A 34 -7.36 11.69 16.74
N VAL A 35 -6.98 10.41 16.65
CA VAL A 35 -5.72 10.01 16.00
C VAL A 35 -5.73 10.40 14.53
N ARG A 36 -6.83 10.13 13.79
CA ARG A 36 -6.96 10.50 12.36
C ARG A 36 -6.88 12.02 12.12
N ILE A 37 -7.55 12.82 12.95
CA ILE A 37 -7.49 14.30 12.89
C ILE A 37 -6.08 14.81 13.21
N GLN A 38 -5.33 14.13 14.10
CA GLN A 38 -3.96 14.51 14.42
C GLN A 38 -2.99 14.18 13.27
N THR A 39 -3.22 13.09 12.52
CA THR A 39 -2.43 12.75 11.32
C THR A 39 -2.71 13.72 10.17
N GLU A 40 -3.97 14.17 10.00
CA GLU A 40 -4.34 15.18 8.99
C GLU A 40 -3.76 16.58 9.29
N ARG A 41 -3.56 16.93 10.57
CA ARG A 41 -2.89 18.18 11.00
C ARG A 41 -1.38 18.19 10.78
N ASN A 42 -0.76 17.02 10.61
CA ASN A 42 0.65 16.89 10.22
C ASN A 42 0.81 16.67 8.71
N SER A 43 -0.17 17.11 7.91
CA SER A 43 -0.07 17.13 6.45
C SER A 43 1.24 17.80 6.04
N VAL A 44 2.06 17.05 5.31
CA VAL A 44 3.15 17.63 4.51
C VAL A 44 2.52 18.74 3.68
N PRO A 45 3.07 19.97 3.67
CA PRO A 45 2.45 21.09 2.97
C PRO A 45 2.02 20.68 1.56
N GLU A 46 0.75 20.92 1.25
CA GLU A 46 0.04 20.51 0.03
C GLU A 46 0.70 21.03 -1.27
N GLN A 47 1.74 21.86 -1.14
CA GLN A 47 2.59 22.34 -2.23
C GLN A 47 4.08 22.35 -1.84
N PHE A 48 4.63 21.24 -1.37
CA PHE A 48 6.09 21.09 -1.43
C PHE A 48 6.47 20.96 -2.92
N LYS A 49 6.81 22.10 -3.56
CA LYS A 49 7.41 22.10 -4.90
C LYS A 49 8.76 21.43 -4.79
N HIS A 50 8.78 20.11 -4.98
CA HIS A 50 10.03 19.34 -4.98
C HIS A 50 10.99 19.99 -5.98
N PRO A 51 12.23 20.30 -5.57
CA PRO A 51 13.28 20.71 -6.49
C PRO A 51 13.30 19.76 -7.71
N PRO A 52 13.53 20.26 -8.94
CA PRO A 52 13.54 19.45 -10.16
C PRO A 52 14.41 18.19 -10.04
N VAL A 53 15.52 18.29 -9.28
CA VAL A 53 16.44 17.20 -8.98
C VAL A 53 15.74 16.04 -8.24
N ILE A 54 14.92 16.34 -7.22
CA ILE A 54 14.21 15.30 -6.44
C ILE A 54 13.17 14.59 -7.31
N LYS A 55 12.47 15.33 -8.17
CA LYS A 55 11.49 14.73 -9.10
C LYS A 55 12.17 13.76 -10.06
N ASN A 56 13.30 14.16 -10.64
CA ASN A 56 14.07 13.30 -11.55
C ASN A 56 14.57 12.03 -10.86
N THR A 57 15.19 12.15 -9.67
CA THR A 57 15.67 10.99 -8.90
C THR A 57 14.53 10.04 -8.54
N LEU A 58 13.39 10.57 -8.07
CA LEU A 58 12.24 9.75 -7.70
C LEU A 58 11.65 9.01 -8.91
N GLU A 59 11.63 9.64 -10.09
CA GLU A 59 11.19 8.99 -11.32
C GLU A 59 12.11 7.86 -11.75
N LYS A 60 13.43 8.08 -11.71
CA LYS A 60 14.41 7.03 -11.98
C LYS A 60 14.24 5.85 -11.01
N LEU A 61 14.04 6.12 -9.72
CA LEU A 61 13.81 5.09 -8.70
C LEU A 61 12.51 4.32 -8.95
N SER A 62 11.43 5.03 -9.29
CA SER A 62 10.13 4.45 -9.62
C SER A 62 10.25 3.50 -10.82
N LYS A 63 10.96 3.93 -11.87
CA LYS A 63 11.25 3.11 -13.06
C LYS A 63 12.07 1.88 -12.74
N LEU A 64 13.13 2.02 -11.94
CA LEU A 64 13.97 0.91 -11.51
C LEU A 64 13.16 -0.11 -10.70
N ALA A 65 12.38 0.34 -9.71
CA ALA A 65 11.53 -0.51 -8.90
C ALA A 65 10.51 -1.31 -9.74
N ALA A 66 9.88 -0.65 -10.72
CA ALA A 66 8.94 -1.29 -11.64
C ALA A 66 9.60 -2.30 -12.59
N LYS A 67 10.87 -2.09 -12.97
CA LYS A 67 11.66 -3.06 -13.77
C LYS A 67 12.01 -4.30 -12.95
N LEU A 68 12.37 -4.13 -11.68
CA LEU A 68 12.81 -5.23 -10.80
C LEU A 68 11.64 -6.11 -10.31
N LEU A 69 10.44 -5.53 -10.18
CA LEU A 69 9.28 -6.22 -9.61
C LEU A 69 8.87 -7.49 -10.42
N PRO A 70 8.74 -7.48 -11.76
CA PRO A 70 8.43 -8.68 -12.55
C PRO A 70 9.51 -9.76 -12.49
N GLU A 71 10.77 -9.37 -12.26
CA GLU A 71 11.91 -10.27 -12.16
C GLU A 71 12.03 -10.90 -10.76
N LYS A 72 11.19 -10.48 -9.80
CA LYS A 72 11.26 -10.88 -8.38
C LYS A 72 12.67 -10.72 -7.81
N LYS A 73 13.38 -9.70 -8.25
CA LYS A 73 14.73 -9.37 -7.78
C LYS A 73 14.65 -8.43 -6.59
N PRO A 74 14.92 -8.89 -5.36
CA PRO A 74 15.03 -8.01 -4.20
C PRO A 74 16.36 -7.24 -4.19
N THR A 75 17.35 -7.74 -4.93
CA THR A 75 18.69 -7.17 -5.05
C THR A 75 19.07 -6.98 -6.52
N PHE A 76 19.86 -5.97 -6.82
CA PHE A 76 20.37 -5.64 -8.15
C PHE A 76 21.84 -5.21 -8.08
N ASP A 77 22.57 -5.34 -9.18
CA ASP A 77 23.99 -5.02 -9.22
C ASP A 77 24.27 -3.55 -9.56
N GLU A 78 25.56 -3.17 -9.50
CA GLU A 78 26.02 -1.80 -9.81
C GLU A 78 25.68 -1.40 -11.25
N ARG A 79 25.67 -2.34 -12.21
CA ARG A 79 25.37 -2.07 -13.62
C ARG A 79 23.89 -1.75 -13.83
N GLU A 80 23.00 -2.43 -13.09
CA GLU A 80 21.55 -2.23 -13.16
C GLU A 80 21.13 -0.85 -12.64
N ILE A 81 21.91 -0.24 -11.73
CA ILE A 81 21.67 1.13 -11.24
C ILE A 81 22.45 2.18 -12.05
N GLU A 82 23.66 1.88 -12.51
CA GLU A 82 24.47 2.81 -13.31
C GLU A 82 23.86 3.13 -14.69
N ASP A 83 22.98 2.27 -15.20
CA ASP A 83 22.22 2.51 -16.45
C ASP A 83 21.27 3.73 -16.37
N GLY A 84 21.01 4.27 -15.17
CA GLY A 84 20.11 5.43 -15.00
C GLY A 84 20.56 6.48 -14.00
N PHE A 85 21.58 6.22 -13.19
CA PHE A 85 21.98 7.07 -12.07
C PHE A 85 23.47 7.43 -12.12
N GLU A 86 23.78 8.68 -11.76
CA GLU A 86 25.17 9.10 -11.58
C GLU A 86 25.73 8.56 -10.27
N LEU A 87 27.05 8.32 -10.21
CA LEU A 87 27.71 7.78 -9.01
C LEU A 87 27.45 8.62 -7.75
N GLU A 88 27.44 9.95 -7.87
CA GLU A 88 27.14 10.85 -6.75
C GLU A 88 25.66 10.80 -6.34
N GLU A 89 24.75 10.55 -7.28
CA GLU A 89 23.33 10.33 -7.01
C GLU A 89 23.15 9.03 -6.20
N VAL A 90 23.82 7.94 -6.62
CA VAL A 90 23.81 6.66 -5.91
C VAL A 90 24.38 6.78 -4.49
N LYS A 91 25.49 7.51 -4.30
CA LYS A 91 26.06 7.77 -2.96
C LYS A 91 25.07 8.50 -2.05
N LYS A 92 24.38 9.52 -2.56
CA LYS A 92 23.34 10.25 -1.81
C LYS A 92 22.16 9.34 -1.45
N LEU A 93 21.72 8.49 -2.37
CA LEU A 93 20.64 7.53 -2.12
C LEU A 93 20.98 6.52 -1.02
N LYS A 94 22.25 6.08 -0.95
CA LYS A 94 22.76 5.29 0.18
C LYS A 94 22.79 6.08 1.48
N GLY A 95 23.37 7.28 1.44
CA GLY A 95 23.47 8.15 2.62
C GLY A 95 22.12 8.52 3.23
N ASN A 96 21.07 8.59 2.40
CA ASN A 96 19.70 8.87 2.83
C ASN A 96 18.91 7.62 3.22
N GLY A 97 19.49 6.42 3.14
CA GLY A 97 18.82 5.18 3.52
C GLY A 97 17.68 4.76 2.59
N LEU A 98 17.68 5.19 1.32
CA LEU A 98 16.74 4.69 0.31
C LEU A 98 17.24 3.41 -0.35
N LEU A 99 18.56 3.29 -0.46
CA LEU A 99 19.24 2.10 -0.96
C LEU A 99 20.16 1.52 0.11
N TYR A 100 20.04 0.23 0.31
CA TYR A 100 21.01 -0.57 1.06
C TYR A 100 22.05 -1.13 0.09
N CYS A 101 23.32 -1.08 0.48
CA CYS A 101 24.42 -1.70 -0.24
C CYS A 101 24.97 -2.83 0.62
N GLY A 102 24.76 -4.07 0.20
CA GLY A 102 25.31 -5.24 0.89
C GLY A 102 26.83 -5.31 0.78
N GLU A 103 27.42 -6.23 1.55
CA GLU A 103 28.85 -6.52 1.44
C GLU A 103 29.20 -6.99 0.01
N PRO A 104 30.33 -6.51 -0.56
CA PRO A 104 30.77 -6.96 -1.87
C PRO A 104 31.00 -8.46 -1.89
N LEU A 105 30.34 -9.17 -2.82
CA LEU A 105 30.52 -10.60 -2.99
C LEU A 105 31.58 -10.87 -4.05
N ARG A 106 32.48 -11.83 -3.78
CA ARG A 106 33.49 -12.25 -4.74
C ARG A 106 32.84 -13.08 -5.84
N THR A 107 32.76 -12.51 -7.04
CA THR A 107 32.14 -13.13 -8.22
C THR A 107 33.17 -13.72 -9.17
N GLY A 108 34.46 -13.59 -8.88
CA GLY A 108 35.55 -14.20 -9.63
C GLY A 108 36.89 -14.17 -8.87
N SER A 109 37.97 -14.57 -9.55
CA SER A 109 39.31 -14.65 -8.94
C SER A 109 39.77 -13.32 -8.33
N ILE A 110 39.42 -12.19 -8.93
CA ILE A 110 39.83 -10.85 -8.45
C ILE A 110 38.63 -9.87 -8.44
N THR A 111 37.49 -10.26 -9.01
CA THR A 111 36.31 -9.39 -9.14
C THR A 111 35.39 -9.50 -7.94
N THR A 112 34.97 -8.35 -7.43
CA THR A 112 33.91 -8.21 -6.43
C THR A 112 32.75 -7.45 -7.04
N THR A 113 31.53 -7.89 -6.75
CA THR A 113 30.30 -7.24 -7.21
C THR A 113 29.54 -6.71 -6.01
N LYS A 114 29.25 -5.40 -6.01
CA LYS A 114 28.37 -4.79 -5.03
C LYS A 114 26.92 -5.07 -5.41
N HIS A 115 26.15 -5.49 -4.43
CA HIS A 115 24.72 -5.68 -4.57
C HIS A 115 23.98 -4.60 -3.79
N PHE A 116 22.92 -4.10 -4.40
CA PHE A 116 22.06 -3.07 -3.89
C PHE A 116 20.66 -3.64 -3.67
N SER A 117 19.94 -3.10 -2.71
CA SER A 117 18.50 -3.31 -2.57
C SER A 117 17.84 -2.01 -2.15
N PHE A 118 16.53 -1.92 -2.31
CA PHE A 118 15.77 -0.95 -1.53
C PHE A 118 15.86 -1.31 -0.05
N THR A 119 15.80 -0.31 0.82
CA THR A 119 15.88 -0.52 2.27
C THR A 119 14.75 -1.40 2.81
N HIS A 120 13.59 -1.36 2.16
CA HIS A 120 12.47 -2.24 2.47
C HIS A 120 11.69 -2.61 1.20
N LEU A 121 11.11 -3.81 1.17
CA LEU A 121 10.32 -4.28 0.03
C LEU A 121 9.13 -3.36 -0.26
N THR A 122 8.45 -2.86 0.77
CA THR A 122 7.31 -1.95 0.59
C THR A 122 7.69 -0.61 -0.04
N VAL A 123 8.93 -0.14 0.14
CA VAL A 123 9.44 1.06 -0.55
C VAL A 123 9.56 0.77 -2.05
N GLN A 124 10.09 -0.40 -2.41
CA GLN A 124 10.14 -0.84 -3.81
C GLN A 124 8.74 -0.98 -4.40
N GLU A 125 7.79 -1.59 -3.68
CA GLU A 125 6.41 -1.78 -4.13
C GLU A 125 5.68 -0.46 -4.35
N PHE A 126 5.83 0.50 -3.42
CA PHE A 126 5.27 1.84 -3.56
C PHE A 126 5.85 2.59 -4.77
N LEU A 127 7.17 2.54 -4.96
CA LEU A 127 7.84 3.17 -6.11
C LEU A 127 7.41 2.54 -7.43
N ALA A 128 7.23 1.21 -7.47
CA ALA A 128 6.70 0.51 -8.63
C ALA A 128 5.25 0.92 -8.93
N ALA A 129 4.38 0.96 -7.90
CA ALA A 129 2.99 1.41 -8.04
C ALA A 129 2.92 2.82 -8.64
N ARG A 130 3.74 3.75 -8.14
CA ARG A 130 3.84 5.12 -8.66
C ARG A 130 4.22 5.15 -10.14
N TRP A 131 5.16 4.31 -10.57
CA TRP A 131 5.53 4.20 -11.98
C TRP A 131 4.38 3.66 -12.84
N PHE A 132 3.69 2.62 -12.39
CA PHE A 132 2.57 2.01 -13.12
C PHE A 132 1.41 2.97 -13.30
N VAL A 133 1.05 3.74 -12.27
CA VAL A 133 0.01 4.78 -12.37
C VAL A 133 0.44 5.87 -13.35
N LYS A 134 1.67 6.40 -13.23
CA LYS A 134 2.21 7.40 -14.16
C LYS A 134 2.15 6.93 -15.62
N GLU A 135 2.52 5.68 -15.87
CA GLU A 135 2.51 5.09 -17.22
C GLU A 135 1.13 4.59 -17.66
N LYS A 136 0.11 4.69 -16.80
CA LYS A 136 -1.25 4.16 -17.03
C LYS A 136 -1.28 2.68 -17.40
N ARG A 137 -0.44 1.87 -16.76
CA ARG A 137 -0.33 0.42 -16.99
C ARG A 137 -0.67 -0.36 -15.74
N ILE A 138 -1.35 -1.49 -15.90
CA ILE A 138 -1.55 -2.47 -14.84
C ILE A 138 -0.48 -3.55 -14.95
N PRO A 139 0.21 -3.95 -13.86
CA PRO A 139 1.20 -5.01 -13.91
C PRO A 139 0.54 -6.37 -14.27
N VAL A 140 0.99 -6.99 -15.37
CA VAL A 140 0.38 -8.19 -15.98
C VAL A 140 0.72 -9.51 -15.25
N LYS A 141 1.86 -9.57 -14.57
CA LYS A 141 2.27 -10.75 -13.78
C LYS A 141 1.85 -10.55 -12.32
N LYS A 142 1.77 -11.65 -11.53
CA LYS A 142 1.53 -11.66 -10.07
C LYS A 142 2.48 -10.71 -9.33
N GLY A 143 2.20 -9.42 -9.40
CA GLY A 143 2.81 -8.38 -8.58
C GLY A 143 2.36 -8.58 -7.15
N SER A 144 3.10 -7.99 -6.22
CA SER A 144 2.70 -7.99 -4.83
C SER A 144 1.32 -7.34 -4.68
N GLU A 145 0.48 -7.89 -3.81
CA GLU A 145 -0.81 -7.30 -3.45
C GLU A 145 -0.66 -5.85 -3.00
N MET A 146 0.45 -5.53 -2.33
CA MET A 146 0.80 -4.18 -1.88
C MET A 146 0.90 -3.19 -3.05
N VAL A 147 1.37 -3.62 -4.22
CA VAL A 147 1.46 -2.74 -5.40
C VAL A 147 0.07 -2.30 -5.85
N PHE A 148 -0.89 -3.21 -5.90
CA PHE A 148 -2.27 -2.88 -6.29
C PHE A 148 -2.93 -1.94 -5.27
N GLN A 149 -2.71 -2.18 -3.96
CA GLN A 149 -3.21 -1.30 -2.90
C GLN A 149 -2.61 0.11 -3.01
N PHE A 150 -1.30 0.23 -3.19
CA PHE A 150 -0.65 1.54 -3.40
C PHE A 150 -1.13 2.22 -4.68
N MET A 151 -1.35 1.47 -5.77
CA MET A 151 -1.93 2.03 -6.99
C MET A 151 -3.31 2.62 -6.71
N ALA A 152 -4.20 1.90 -6.00
CA ALA A 152 -5.51 2.40 -5.63
C ALA A 152 -5.44 3.69 -4.79
N GLY A 153 -4.55 3.74 -3.79
CA GLY A 153 -4.34 4.96 -2.99
C GLY A 153 -3.82 6.15 -3.81
N ILE A 154 -2.90 5.92 -4.76
CA ILE A 154 -2.42 6.98 -5.67
C ILE A 154 -3.54 7.44 -6.60
N LEU A 155 -4.31 6.52 -7.18
CA LEU A 155 -5.43 6.84 -8.05
C LEU A 155 -6.52 7.64 -7.34
N SER A 156 -6.72 7.41 -6.03
CA SER A 156 -7.62 8.22 -5.19
C SER A 156 -7.24 9.70 -5.25
N SER A 157 -5.94 9.99 -5.06
CA SER A 157 -5.43 11.36 -5.10
C SER A 157 -5.53 11.99 -6.50
N GLU A 158 -5.46 11.19 -7.56
CA GLU A 158 -5.59 11.64 -8.95
C GLU A 158 -7.04 11.69 -9.46
N ARG A 159 -8.00 11.12 -8.71
CA ARG A 159 -9.41 10.92 -9.12
C ARG A 159 -9.55 10.24 -10.48
N ASN A 160 -8.70 9.24 -10.73
CA ASN A 160 -8.64 8.56 -12.02
C ASN A 160 -9.47 7.27 -12.00
N GLU A 161 -10.78 7.41 -12.19
CA GLU A 161 -11.74 6.29 -12.16
C GLU A 161 -11.49 5.28 -13.28
N GLU A 162 -11.13 5.72 -14.49
CA GLU A 162 -10.91 4.84 -15.65
C GLU A 162 -9.78 3.83 -15.37
N LEU A 163 -8.67 4.30 -14.80
CA LEU A 163 -7.55 3.42 -14.48
C LEU A 163 -7.83 2.59 -13.23
N MET A 164 -8.64 3.10 -12.29
CA MET A 164 -9.10 2.33 -11.13
C MET A 164 -10.00 1.16 -11.54
N GLU A 165 -10.94 1.37 -12.46
CA GLU A 165 -11.78 0.30 -13.01
C GLU A 165 -10.95 -0.77 -13.72
N LYS A 166 -9.98 -0.36 -14.55
CA LYS A 166 -9.02 -1.29 -15.18
C LYS A 166 -8.21 -2.07 -14.15
N LEU A 167 -7.79 -1.42 -13.06
CA LEU A 167 -7.11 -2.09 -11.95
C LEU A 167 -8.02 -3.14 -11.33
N MET A 168 -9.25 -2.77 -10.94
CA MET A 168 -10.20 -3.67 -10.28
C MET A 168 -10.53 -4.91 -11.13
N ASN A 169 -10.74 -4.71 -12.43
CA ASN A 169 -11.02 -5.81 -13.37
C ASN A 169 -9.82 -6.74 -13.57
N SER A 170 -8.59 -6.28 -13.35
CA SER A 170 -7.39 -7.13 -13.38
C SER A 170 -7.21 -8.00 -12.13
N LEU A 171 -8.02 -7.76 -11.09
CA LEU A 171 -7.92 -8.48 -9.82
C LEU A 171 -8.75 -9.76 -9.78
N ASP A 172 -9.46 -10.10 -10.86
CA ASP A 172 -10.38 -11.25 -11.02
C ASP A 172 -10.22 -12.35 -9.95
N MET A 173 -11.30 -12.59 -9.20
CA MET A 173 -11.40 -13.57 -8.11
C MET A 173 -10.52 -13.31 -6.87
N ARG A 174 -9.81 -12.17 -6.77
CA ARG A 174 -9.08 -11.74 -5.55
C ARG A 174 -9.93 -10.79 -4.69
N ARG A 175 -11.04 -11.31 -4.18
CA ARG A 175 -12.06 -10.59 -3.40
C ARG A 175 -11.49 -9.67 -2.31
N LEU A 176 -10.63 -10.20 -1.43
CA LEU A 176 -10.04 -9.39 -0.35
C LEU A 176 -9.18 -8.24 -0.90
N LEU A 177 -8.43 -8.47 -1.97
CA LEU A 177 -7.61 -7.43 -2.59
C LEU A 177 -8.46 -6.35 -3.26
N GLN A 178 -9.56 -6.73 -3.93
CA GLN A 178 -10.53 -5.77 -4.47
C GLN A 178 -11.12 -4.92 -3.34
N MET A 179 -11.51 -5.53 -2.22
CA MET A 179 -12.00 -4.79 -1.04
C MET A 179 -10.95 -3.82 -0.52
N ARG A 180 -9.68 -4.24 -0.38
CA ARG A 180 -8.59 -3.36 0.05
C ARG A 180 -8.38 -2.21 -0.92
N CYS A 181 -8.40 -2.48 -2.23
CA CYS A 181 -8.27 -1.43 -3.25
C CYS A 181 -9.43 -0.43 -3.20
N LEU A 182 -10.68 -0.87 -3.01
CA LEU A 182 -11.81 0.03 -2.80
C LEU A 182 -11.66 0.87 -1.54
N SER A 183 -11.20 0.27 -0.44
CA SER A 183 -10.99 0.99 0.83
C SER A 183 -9.83 1.99 0.77
N GLU A 184 -8.81 1.73 -0.05
CA GLU A 184 -7.70 2.67 -0.32
C GLU A 184 -8.12 3.77 -1.29
N TYR A 185 -8.96 3.46 -2.28
CA TYR A 185 -9.45 4.45 -3.25
C TYR A 185 -10.40 5.47 -2.62
N GLN A 186 -11.18 5.07 -1.61
CA GLN A 186 -12.08 5.91 -0.80
C GLN A 186 -13.16 6.70 -1.56
N ASP A 187 -13.36 6.46 -2.85
CA ASP A 187 -14.49 7.03 -3.60
C ASP A 187 -15.76 6.19 -3.38
N LYS A 188 -16.73 6.79 -2.71
CA LYS A 188 -18.00 6.14 -2.34
C LYS A 188 -18.90 5.86 -3.54
N GLN A 189 -18.96 6.77 -4.52
CA GLN A 189 -19.84 6.61 -5.68
C GLN A 189 -19.29 5.55 -6.61
N PHE A 190 -17.98 5.56 -6.82
CA PHE A 190 -17.28 4.51 -7.54
C PHE A 190 -17.49 3.15 -6.87
N ALA A 191 -17.26 3.06 -5.55
CA ALA A 191 -17.42 1.80 -4.81
C ALA A 191 -18.84 1.24 -4.94
N LYS A 192 -19.88 2.06 -4.74
CA LYS A 192 -21.28 1.65 -4.93
C LYS A 192 -21.54 1.14 -6.34
N THR A 193 -21.10 1.89 -7.35
CA THR A 193 -21.31 1.55 -8.76
C THR A 193 -20.61 0.24 -9.12
N PHE A 194 -19.35 0.08 -8.69
CA PHE A 194 -18.58 -1.13 -8.93
C PHE A 194 -19.20 -2.35 -8.26
N ILE A 195 -19.56 -2.26 -6.97
CA ILE A 195 -20.19 -3.37 -6.24
C ILE A 195 -21.52 -3.79 -6.89
N ARG A 196 -22.35 -2.82 -7.27
CA ARG A 196 -23.64 -3.07 -7.96
C ARG A 196 -23.45 -3.79 -9.29
N ASN A 197 -22.42 -3.41 -10.07
CA ASN A 197 -22.15 -4.00 -11.38
C ASN A 197 -21.46 -5.37 -11.28
N HIS A 198 -20.79 -5.67 -10.16
CA HIS A 198 -19.97 -6.87 -9.97
C HIS A 198 -20.32 -7.67 -8.70
N PRO A 199 -21.59 -8.04 -8.46
CA PRO A 199 -21.99 -8.68 -7.20
C PRO A 199 -21.28 -10.02 -6.93
N GLN A 200 -20.98 -10.78 -7.99
CA GLN A 200 -20.31 -12.09 -7.89
C GLN A 200 -18.85 -12.00 -7.43
N GLU A 201 -18.20 -10.84 -7.60
CA GLU A 201 -16.85 -10.60 -7.08
C GLU A 201 -16.85 -10.56 -5.55
N PHE A 202 -17.96 -10.13 -4.94
CA PHE A 202 -18.07 -9.88 -3.49
C PHE A 202 -18.86 -10.95 -2.74
N SER A 203 -19.81 -11.62 -3.40
CA SER A 203 -20.66 -12.66 -2.82
C SER A 203 -20.83 -13.83 -3.77
N ASP A 204 -21.15 -15.02 -3.26
CA ASP A 204 -21.57 -16.14 -4.11
C ASP A 204 -23.01 -15.97 -4.62
N SER A 205 -23.49 -16.94 -5.39
CA SER A 205 -24.86 -16.95 -5.94
C SER A 205 -25.97 -16.95 -4.88
N ASN A 206 -25.64 -17.28 -3.62
CA ASN A 206 -26.56 -17.27 -2.49
C ASN A 206 -26.43 -15.97 -1.66
N GLY A 207 -25.60 -15.01 -2.09
CA GLY A 207 -25.35 -13.78 -1.35
C GLY A 207 -24.39 -13.94 -0.18
N VAL A 208 -23.63 -15.05 -0.11
CA VAL A 208 -22.68 -15.32 0.98
C VAL A 208 -21.30 -14.77 0.63
N MET A 209 -20.78 -13.92 1.52
CA MET A 209 -19.42 -13.41 1.46
C MET A 209 -18.48 -14.29 2.29
N CYS A 210 -17.71 -15.14 1.61
CA CYS A 210 -16.64 -15.91 2.25
C CYS A 210 -15.30 -15.17 2.13
N LEU A 211 -14.62 -14.99 3.27
CA LEU A 211 -13.26 -14.47 3.38
C LEU A 211 -12.46 -15.46 4.24
N TYR A 212 -11.23 -15.76 3.81
CA TYR A 212 -10.33 -16.69 4.50
C TYR A 212 -9.07 -15.94 4.95
N ASP A 213 -8.44 -16.43 6.02
CA ASP A 213 -7.13 -15.97 6.50
C ASP A 213 -7.03 -14.45 6.79
N LEU A 214 -8.10 -13.87 7.36
CA LEU A 214 -8.10 -12.47 7.78
C LEU A 214 -7.29 -12.27 9.07
N SER A 215 -6.40 -11.29 9.07
CA SER A 215 -5.87 -10.70 10.29
C SER A 215 -6.78 -9.56 10.78
N ASP A 216 -6.62 -9.13 12.04
CA ASP A 216 -7.37 -7.99 12.59
C ASP A 216 -7.20 -6.71 11.74
N ALA A 217 -6.03 -6.53 11.13
CA ALA A 217 -5.74 -5.40 10.25
C ALA A 217 -6.53 -5.47 8.93
N ASP A 218 -6.92 -6.67 8.50
CA ASP A 218 -7.63 -6.88 7.25
C ASP A 218 -9.11 -6.53 7.34
N CYS A 219 -9.69 -6.50 8.54
CA CYS A 219 -11.11 -6.26 8.77
C CYS A 219 -11.60 -4.88 8.31
N ILE A 220 -10.70 -3.91 8.11
CA ILE A 220 -11.03 -2.55 7.64
C ILE A 220 -11.67 -2.61 6.25
N ALA A 221 -11.07 -3.37 5.33
CA ALA A 221 -11.50 -3.42 3.94
C ALA A 221 -12.86 -4.12 3.74
N PRO A 222 -13.13 -5.30 4.34
CA PRO A 222 -14.45 -5.91 4.34
C PRO A 222 -15.50 -5.03 4.99
N SER A 223 -15.20 -4.37 6.12
CA SER A 223 -16.14 -3.48 6.81
C SER A 223 -16.58 -2.34 5.89
N PHE A 224 -15.61 -1.71 5.21
CA PHE A 224 -15.88 -0.65 4.23
C PHE A 224 -16.83 -1.12 3.11
N VAL A 225 -16.62 -2.33 2.55
CA VAL A 225 -17.47 -2.86 1.47
C VAL A 225 -18.85 -3.28 1.98
N LEU A 226 -18.94 -3.89 3.17
CA LEU A 226 -20.20 -4.31 3.77
C LEU A 226 -21.13 -3.13 4.04
N ASP A 227 -20.59 -1.97 4.41
CA ASP A 227 -21.37 -0.73 4.58
C ASP A 227 -22.09 -0.37 3.26
N PHE A 228 -21.41 -0.43 2.12
CA PHE A 228 -22.01 -0.13 0.82
C PHE A 228 -23.01 -1.18 0.36
N ILE A 229 -22.71 -2.47 0.58
CA ILE A 229 -23.68 -3.54 0.28
C ILE A 229 -24.96 -3.31 1.08
N GLY A 230 -24.85 -3.02 2.38
CA GLY A 230 -26.00 -2.73 3.23
C GLY A 230 -26.78 -1.49 2.80
N GLU A 231 -26.12 -0.47 2.24
CA GLU A 231 -26.79 0.69 1.64
C GLU A 231 -27.54 0.31 0.35
N LEU A 232 -26.90 -0.44 -0.56
CA LEU A 232 -27.49 -0.89 -1.82
C LEU A 232 -28.74 -1.75 -1.59
N THR A 233 -28.68 -2.71 -0.66
CA THR A 233 -29.84 -3.56 -0.32
C THR A 233 -31.01 -2.74 0.24
N LYS A 234 -30.75 -1.65 0.98
CA LYS A 234 -31.80 -0.75 1.48
C LYS A 234 -32.40 0.13 0.38
N GLU A 235 -31.61 0.50 -0.64
CA GLU A 235 -32.09 1.23 -1.81
C GLU A 235 -33.04 0.33 -2.63
N GLU A 236 -32.61 -0.89 -2.96
CA GLU A 236 -33.40 -1.87 -3.72
C GLU A 236 -34.72 -2.24 -3.03
N ALA A 237 -34.71 -2.42 -1.71
CA ALA A 237 -35.92 -2.73 -0.94
C ALA A 237 -36.96 -1.60 -0.96
N LYS A 238 -36.55 -0.35 -1.19
CA LYS A 238 -37.47 0.81 -1.30
C LYS A 238 -38.04 0.96 -2.70
N GLU A 239 -37.29 0.57 -3.72
CA GLU A 239 -37.75 0.62 -5.12
C GLU A 239 -38.75 -0.50 -5.45
N ALA A 240 -38.75 -1.57 -4.66
CA ALA A 240 -39.68 -2.70 -4.78
C ALA A 240 -41.03 -2.48 -4.06
N GLN A 241 -41.25 -1.34 -3.40
CA GLN A 241 -42.49 -0.95 -2.72
C GLN A 241 -43.29 0.07 -3.53
#